data_AF-T1CFX5-F1
#
_entry.id   AF-T1CFX5-F1
#
_cell.length_a   1.000
_cell.length_b   1.000
_cell.length_c   1.000
_cell.angle_alpha   90.00
_cell.angle_beta   90.00
_cell.angle_gamma   90.00
#
_symmetry.space_group_name_H-M   'P 1'
#
loop_
_entity.id
_entity.type
_entity.pdbx_description
1 polymer ?
#
loop_
_entity_poly.entity_id
_entity_poly.type
_entity_poly.pdbx_seq_one_letter_code
_entity_poly.pdbx_strand_id
1 'polypeptide(L)'
;AARIAPTDAQRIQRALEVCRLTGERLSDLQRRGSSPLAGVPLWAWALVPRERAELHRRIAERFHAMMATGWLEEVRGLYARGDLSAGHASMRTVGYRQLWAHLAGECTLAEAVEQGIA
;
A
#
# COMPACT_ATOMS: atom_id res chain seq x y z
N ALA A 1 17.69 17.01 2.20
CA ALA A 1 17.68 16.13 3.38
C ALA A 1 16.49 16.43 4.31
N ALA A 2 16.31 17.66 4.78
CA ALA A 2 15.33 18.02 5.83
C ALA A 2 13.85 17.61 5.63
N ARG A 3 13.39 17.36 4.39
CA ARG A 3 12.00 16.92 4.10
C ARG A 3 11.77 15.41 4.20
N ILE A 4 12.83 14.60 4.19
CA ILE A 4 12.72 13.14 4.22
C ILE A 4 13.18 12.69 5.59
N ALA A 5 12.29 12.01 6.32
CA ALA A 5 12.64 11.42 7.61
C ALA A 5 13.76 10.37 7.42
N PRO A 6 14.73 10.26 8.36
CA PRO A 6 15.81 9.28 8.24
C PRO A 6 15.34 7.83 8.11
N THR A 7 14.13 7.53 8.60
CA THR A 7 13.50 6.20 8.55
C THR A 7 12.78 5.91 7.24
N ASP A 8 12.61 6.89 6.34
CA ASP A 8 11.91 6.71 5.06
C ASP A 8 12.88 6.23 3.96
N ALA A 9 13.27 4.96 4.06
CA ALA A 9 14.23 4.33 3.15
C ALA A 9 13.82 4.45 1.68
N GLN A 10 12.51 4.36 1.37
CA GLN A 10 12.00 4.46 0.01
C GLN A 10 12.24 5.85 -0.59
N ARG A 11 11.93 6.92 0.14
CA ARG A 11 12.17 8.29 -0.35
C ARG A 11 13.65 8.63 -0.40
N ILE A 12 14.45 8.14 0.55
CA ILE A 12 15.91 8.31 0.53
C ILE A 12 16.51 7.66 -0.71
N GLN A 13 16.17 6.38 -0.96
CA GLN A 13 16.64 5.64 -2.13
C GLN A 13 16.26 6.38 -3.42
N ARG A 14 15.01 6.81 -3.57
CA ARG A 14 14.56 7.53 -4.77
C ARG A 14 15.31 8.86 -4.96
N ALA A 15 15.56 9.60 -3.88
CA ALA A 15 16.32 10.85 -3.96
C ALA A 15 17.76 10.62 -4.44
N LEU A 16 18.43 9.59 -3.89
CA LEU A 16 19.79 9.22 -4.29
C LEU A 16 19.85 8.66 -5.72
N GLU A 17 18.89 7.84 -6.10
CA GLU A 17 18.75 7.30 -7.45
C GLU A 17 18.66 8.43 -8.47
N VAL A 18 17.78 9.41 -8.27
CA VAL A 18 17.64 10.56 -9.15
C VAL A 18 18.95 11.35 -9.22
N CYS A 19 19.56 11.69 -8.09
CA CYS A 19 20.84 12.39 -8.06
C CYS A 19 21.94 11.65 -8.83
N ARG A 20 22.01 10.32 -8.71
CA ARG A 20 23.04 9.50 -9.37
C ARG A 20 22.79 9.35 -10.87
N LEU A 21 21.54 9.26 -11.30
CA LEU A 21 21.19 9.08 -12.71
C LEU A 21 21.23 10.38 -13.51
N THR A 22 20.85 11.51 -12.91
CA THR A 22 20.73 12.79 -13.61
C THR A 22 21.83 13.79 -13.27
N GLY A 23 22.57 13.56 -12.18
CA GLY A 23 23.49 14.56 -11.60
C GLY A 23 22.78 15.71 -10.87
N GLU A 24 21.45 15.72 -10.85
CA GLU A 24 20.64 16.80 -10.29
C GLU A 24 19.89 16.38 -9.03
N ARG A 25 19.72 17.32 -8.10
CA ARG A 25 18.96 17.05 -6.87
C ARG A 25 17.48 16.87 -7.20
N LEU A 26 16.85 15.85 -6.63
CA LEU A 26 15.41 15.61 -6.76
C LEU A 26 14.56 16.85 -6.40
N SER A 27 14.97 17.62 -5.38
CA SER A 27 14.26 18.84 -4.98
C SER A 27 14.26 19.94 -6.05
N ASP A 28 15.34 20.03 -6.83
CA ASP A 28 15.47 21.06 -7.87
C ASP A 28 14.64 20.67 -9.09
N LEU A 29 14.63 19.38 -9.45
CA LEU A 29 13.72 18.82 -10.46
C LEU A 29 12.25 19.04 -10.10
N GLN A 30 11.85 18.76 -8.85
CA GLN A 30 10.48 18.98 -8.37
C GLN A 30 10.08 20.46 -8.39
N ARG A 31 11.01 21.39 -8.15
CA ARG A 31 10.72 22.84 -8.16
C ARG A 31 10.49 23.35 -9.58
N ARG A 32 11.17 22.77 -10.58
CA ARG A 32 11.01 23.14 -11.99
C ARG A 32 9.76 22.54 -12.63
N GLY A 33 9.29 21.39 -12.12
CA GLY A 33 8.05 20.77 -12.59
C GLY A 33 6.83 21.61 -12.21
N SER A 34 5.98 21.93 -13.19
CA SER A 34 4.63 22.41 -12.91
C SER A 34 3.71 21.21 -12.68
N SER A 35 2.70 21.38 -11.81
CA SER A 35 1.61 20.41 -11.74
C SER A 35 0.95 20.33 -13.12
N PRO A 36 0.68 19.13 -13.67
CA PRO A 36 -0.12 18.99 -14.88
C PRO A 36 -1.51 19.64 -14.76
N LEU A 37 -1.97 19.89 -13.53
CA LEU A 37 -3.24 20.52 -13.21
C LEU A 37 -3.11 22.03 -12.92
N ALA A 38 -1.95 22.64 -13.17
CA ALA A 38 -1.76 24.07 -12.96
C ALA A 38 -2.76 24.88 -13.81
N GLY A 39 -3.54 25.75 -13.17
CA GLY A 39 -4.57 26.55 -13.82
C GLY A 39 -5.88 25.82 -14.12
N VAL A 40 -5.99 24.53 -13.80
CA VAL A 40 -7.24 23.76 -13.96
C VAL A 40 -8.12 23.96 -12.72
N PRO A 41 -9.39 24.41 -12.86
CA PRO A 41 -10.32 24.45 -11.74
C PRO A 41 -10.63 23.02 -11.30
N LEU A 42 -10.22 22.67 -10.07
CA LEU A 42 -10.42 21.35 -9.49
C LEU A 42 -11.48 21.44 -8.39
N TRP A 43 -12.54 20.63 -8.51
CA TRP A 43 -13.48 20.40 -7.43
C TRP A 43 -13.17 19.04 -6.78
N ALA A 44 -12.91 19.06 -5.48
CA ALA A 44 -12.62 17.86 -4.70
C ALA A 44 -13.75 17.60 -3.71
N TRP A 45 -14.31 16.40 -3.76
CA TRP A 45 -15.30 15.92 -2.80
C TRP A 45 -14.76 14.69 -2.08
N ALA A 46 -15.08 14.58 -0.79
CA ALA A 46 -14.76 13.43 0.03
C ALA A 46 -16.03 12.89 0.68
N LEU A 47 -16.30 11.60 0.47
CA LEU A 47 -17.35 10.89 1.19
C LEU A 47 -16.71 10.09 2.31
N VAL A 48 -16.87 10.56 3.54
CA VAL A 48 -16.27 9.95 4.73
C VAL A 48 -17.38 9.67 5.74
N PRO A 49 -17.42 8.48 6.36
CA PRO A 49 -18.34 8.22 7.47
C PRO A 49 -18.16 9.26 8.59
N ARG A 50 -19.25 9.62 9.26
CA ARG A 50 -19.20 10.57 10.38
C ARG A 50 -18.37 10.03 11.55
N GLU A 51 -18.44 8.73 11.77
CA GLU A 51 -17.78 8.06 12.90
C GLU A 51 -16.75 7.05 12.40
N ARG A 52 -15.56 7.07 13.01
CA ARG A 52 -14.48 6.14 12.68
C ARG A 52 -14.85 4.68 13.02
N ALA A 53 -15.63 4.49 14.09
CA ALA A 53 -16.10 3.16 14.48
C ALA A 53 -16.95 2.50 13.38
N GLU A 54 -17.82 3.27 12.73
CA GLU A 54 -18.64 2.78 11.62
C GLU A 54 -17.81 2.39 10.40
N LEU A 55 -16.74 3.16 10.10
CA LEU A 55 -15.79 2.80 9.05
C LEU A 55 -15.12 1.45 9.36
N HIS A 56 -14.60 1.27 10.57
CA HIS A 56 -13.93 0.04 10.97
C HIS A 56 -14.88 -1.18 10.93
N ARG A 57 -16.12 -1.01 11.41
CA ARG A 57 -17.15 -2.07 11.34
C ARG A 57 -17.40 -2.52 9.90
N ARG A 58 -17.59 -1.59 8.97
CA ARG A 58 -17.79 -1.90 7.54
C ARG A 58 -16.58 -2.55 6.89
N ILE A 59 -15.36 -2.14 7.28
CA ILE A 59 -14.12 -2.77 6.81
C ILE A 59 -14.08 -4.24 7.24
N ALA A 60 -14.36 -4.52 8.52
CA ALA A 60 -14.38 -5.87 9.07
C ALA A 60 -15.43 -6.76 8.36
N GLU A 61 -16.65 -6.26 8.22
CA GLU A 61 -17.74 -6.98 7.54
C GLU A 61 -17.37 -7.31 6.09
N ARG A 62 -16.82 -6.35 5.35
CA ARG A 62 -16.37 -6.58 3.97
C ARG A 62 -15.23 -7.58 3.93
N PHE A 63 -14.28 -7.51 4.85
CA PHE A 63 -13.15 -8.44 4.92
C PHE A 63 -13.64 -9.88 5.12
N HIS A 64 -14.53 -10.11 6.08
CA HIS A 64 -15.12 -11.43 6.31
C HIS A 64 -15.94 -11.91 5.12
N ALA A 65 -16.69 -11.03 4.45
CA ALA A 65 -17.40 -11.38 3.22
C ALA A 65 -16.44 -11.83 2.11
N MET A 66 -15.33 -11.12 1.90
CA MET A 66 -14.30 -11.50 0.91
C MET A 66 -13.69 -12.88 1.23
N MET A 67 -13.40 -13.14 2.51
CA MET A 67 -12.90 -14.45 2.96
C MET A 67 -13.92 -15.57 2.67
N ALA A 68 -15.20 -15.32 2.93
CA ALA A 68 -16.27 -16.28 2.64
C ALA A 68 -16.46 -16.55 1.14
N THR A 69 -16.11 -15.59 0.28
CA THR A 69 -16.14 -15.76 -1.19
C THR A 69 -14.88 -16.39 -1.79
N GLY A 70 -13.98 -16.93 -0.96
CA GLY A 70 -12.81 -17.68 -1.44
C GLY A 70 -11.54 -16.84 -1.66
N TRP A 71 -11.43 -15.68 -1.03
CA TRP A 71 -10.25 -14.82 -1.19
C TRP A 71 -8.93 -15.50 -0.76
N LEU A 72 -8.95 -16.35 0.28
CA LEU A 72 -7.77 -17.13 0.67
C LEU A 72 -7.29 -18.06 -0.46
N GLU A 73 -8.23 -18.66 -1.20
CA GLU A 73 -7.89 -19.56 -2.31
C GLU A 73 -7.35 -18.79 -3.51
N GLU A 74 -7.84 -17.57 -3.75
CA GLU A 74 -7.24 -16.66 -4.72
C GLU A 74 -5.77 -16.36 -4.35
N VAL A 75 -5.50 -15.98 -3.10
CA VAL A 75 -4.12 -15.69 -2.65
C VAL A 75 -3.25 -16.96 -2.70
N ARG A 76 -3.81 -18.13 -2.36
CA ARG A 76 -3.11 -19.41 -2.49
C ARG A 76 -2.71 -19.70 -3.94
N GLY A 77 -3.60 -19.42 -4.89
CA GLY A 77 -3.31 -19.53 -6.31
C GLY A 77 -2.15 -18.62 -6.74
N LEU A 78 -2.12 -17.38 -6.24
CA LEU A 78 -1.03 -16.45 -6.50
C LEU A 78 0.29 -16.89 -5.86
N TYR A 79 0.24 -17.40 -4.63
CA TYR A 79 1.39 -17.92 -3.91
C TYR A 79 2.03 -19.12 -4.63
N ALA A 80 1.19 -20.02 -5.15
CA ALA A 80 1.63 -21.22 -5.86
C ALA A 80 2.30 -20.94 -7.22
N ARG A 81 2.16 -19.74 -7.79
CA ARG A 81 2.80 -19.39 -9.08
C ARG A 81 4.32 -19.40 -9.02
N GLY A 82 4.91 -19.11 -7.85
CA GLY A 82 6.36 -19.10 -7.63
C GLY A 82 7.13 -17.91 -8.23
N ASP A 83 6.51 -17.06 -9.03
CA ASP A 83 7.11 -15.84 -9.61
C ASP A 83 6.83 -14.57 -8.81
N LEU A 84 5.95 -14.66 -7.81
CA LEU A 84 5.56 -13.56 -6.93
C LEU A 84 6.27 -13.67 -5.58
N SER A 85 6.47 -12.51 -4.95
CA SER A 85 7.07 -12.42 -3.61
C SER A 85 6.42 -11.30 -2.80
N ALA A 86 6.55 -11.37 -1.48
CA ALA A 86 6.04 -10.36 -0.55
C ALA A 86 6.59 -8.94 -0.81
N GLY A 87 7.69 -8.80 -1.56
CA GLY A 87 8.26 -7.50 -1.94
C GLY A 87 7.49 -6.79 -3.05
N HIS A 88 6.69 -7.51 -3.84
CA HIS A 88 5.96 -6.93 -4.97
C HIS A 88 4.83 -6.01 -4.50
N ALA A 89 4.61 -4.92 -5.24
CA ALA A 89 3.58 -3.94 -4.89
C ALA A 89 2.18 -4.55 -4.78
N SER A 90 1.86 -5.52 -5.63
CA SER A 90 0.61 -6.28 -5.58
C SER A 90 0.45 -7.03 -4.26
N MET A 91 1.49 -7.74 -3.81
CA MET A 91 1.45 -8.56 -2.59
C MET A 91 1.58 -7.74 -1.31
N ARG A 92 1.98 -6.47 -1.42
CA ARG A 92 2.02 -5.51 -0.30
C ARG A 92 0.69 -4.81 -0.03
N THR A 93 -0.34 -5.07 -0.84
CA THR A 93 -1.68 -4.51 -0.63
C THR A 93 -2.34 -5.10 0.62
N VAL A 94 -3.27 -4.33 1.20
CA VAL A 94 -4.01 -4.74 2.41
C VAL A 94 -4.79 -6.03 2.12
N GLY A 95 -4.72 -6.98 3.04
CA GLY A 95 -5.30 -8.31 2.90
C GLY A 95 -4.33 -9.30 2.26
N TYR A 96 -3.87 -9.03 1.03
CA TYR A 96 -2.92 -9.91 0.35
C TYR A 96 -1.65 -10.08 1.16
N ARG A 97 -1.08 -9.01 1.72
CA ARG A 97 0.13 -9.09 2.55
C ARG A 97 -0.05 -10.01 3.75
N GLN A 98 -1.16 -9.89 4.46
CA GLN A 98 -1.43 -10.67 5.66
C GLN A 98 -1.73 -12.13 5.33
N LEU A 99 -2.54 -12.40 4.30
CA LEU A 99 -2.82 -13.75 3.83
C LEU A 99 -1.57 -14.42 3.24
N TRP A 100 -0.70 -13.66 2.59
CA TRP A 100 0.60 -14.14 2.11
C TRP A 100 1.51 -14.58 3.26
N ALA A 101 1.60 -13.77 4.33
CA ALA A 101 2.36 -14.13 5.54
C ALA A 101 1.81 -15.41 6.20
N HIS A 102 0.48 -15.57 6.23
CA HIS A 102 -0.14 -16.82 6.68
C HIS A 102 0.29 -18.02 5.83
N LEU A 103 0.24 -17.89 4.49
CA LEU A 103 0.66 -18.96 3.57
C LEU A 103 2.16 -19.28 3.64
N ALA A 104 2.97 -18.29 4.02
CA ALA A 104 4.39 -18.47 4.31
C ALA A 104 4.67 -19.12 5.68
N GLY A 105 3.64 -19.36 6.50
CA GLY A 105 3.77 -19.96 7.83
C GLY A 105 4.27 -18.98 8.91
N GLU A 106 4.24 -17.67 8.64
CA GLU A 106 4.72 -16.63 9.54
C GLU A 106 3.70 -16.29 10.64
N CYS A 107 2.41 -16.55 10.38
CA CYS A 107 1.32 -16.35 11.34
C CYS A 107 0.14 -17.31 11.08
N THR A 108 -0.74 -17.42 12.07
CA THR A 108 -2.00 -18.13 11.93
C THR A 108 -2.98 -17.35 11.05
N LEU A 109 -3.97 -18.05 10.49
CA LEU A 109 -5.01 -17.38 9.68
C LEU A 109 -5.79 -16.34 10.50
N ALA A 110 -6.03 -16.63 11.78
CA ALA A 110 -6.74 -15.72 12.67
C ALA A 110 -5.97 -14.41 12.87
N GLU A 111 -4.66 -14.49 13.14
CA GLU A 111 -3.79 -13.31 13.27
C GLU A 111 -3.71 -12.52 11.96
N ALA A 112 -3.61 -13.21 10.81
CA ALA A 112 -3.61 -12.54 9.51
C ALA A 112 -4.91 -11.76 9.25
N VAL A 113 -6.07 -12.34 9.60
CA VAL A 113 -7.37 -11.68 9.48
C VAL A 113 -7.46 -10.45 10.39
N GLU A 114 -7.05 -10.59 11.65
CA GLU A 114 -7.05 -9.49 12.62
C GLU A 114 -6.17 -8.33 12.13
N GLN A 115 -4.94 -8.61 11.71
CA GLN A 115 -4.00 -7.62 11.15
C GLN A 115 -4.44 -7.05 9.80
N GLY A 116 -5.35 -7.73 9.09
CA GLY A 116 -5.93 -7.26 7.83
C GLY A 116 -7.07 -6.26 8.02
N ILE A 117 -7.77 -6.35 9.17
CA ILE A 117 -8.91 -5.51 9.54
C ILE A 117 -8.46 -4.27 10.31
N ALA A 118 -7.42 -4.40 11.15
CA ALA A 118 -6.85 -3.32 11.96
C ALA A 118 -6.20 -2.19 11.13
#